data_AF-A0AAE0KPX2-F1
#
_entry.id   AF-A0AAE0KPX2-F1
#
_cell.length_a   1.000
_cell.length_b   1.000
_cell.length_c   1.000
_cell.angle_alpha   90.00
_cell.angle_beta   90.00
_cell.angle_gamma   90.00
#
_symmetry.space_group_name_H-M   'P 1'
#
loop_
_entity.id
_entity.type
_entity.pdbx_description
1 polymer ?
#
loop_
_entity_poly.entity_id
_entity_poly.type
_entity_poly.pdbx_seq_one_letter_code
_entity_poly.pdbx_strand_id
1 'polypeptide(L)'
;EFGLAAPAVVAEQAQPDPDFPTIYFPNPEEGRDTWAMVLAEAEASGCTLALANDPDADRLAVAERVEQMPTGTEGVPCSDGGFWRPFSGNEIGILLAHWVWTNHVRENPDMPPKEVVMLASTVSSKMLRAMAAAEGFRFEETLTGFKWLGNRAQHHEAQGSTVLFAFEEAIGFMFPQVLHDKDGVAAAAAFAEMSGALAARGVTVADHLEELYARYGCHAGRQGYFIAPSPAVSQ
;
A
#
# COMPACT_ATOMS: atom_id res chain seq x y z
N GLU A 1 -3.48 17.18 14.07
CA GLU A 1 -4.19 17.52 12.82
C GLU A 1 -3.18 17.35 11.69
N PHE A 2 -3.42 16.47 10.71
CA PHE A 2 -2.41 16.06 9.71
C PHE A 2 -2.05 17.13 8.67
N GLY A 3 -2.67 18.32 8.72
CA GLY A 3 -2.42 19.40 7.77
C GLY A 3 -2.86 19.11 6.33
N LEU A 4 -3.59 18.01 6.12
CA LEU A 4 -4.12 17.61 4.82
C LEU A 4 -5.41 18.38 4.53
N ALA A 5 -5.58 18.80 3.27
CA ALA A 5 -6.85 19.32 2.78
C ALA A 5 -7.94 18.25 2.88
N ALA A 6 -9.20 18.68 2.95
CA ALA A 6 -10.32 17.75 2.86
C ALA A 6 -10.23 16.96 1.54
N PRO A 7 -10.42 15.62 1.56
CA PRO A 7 -10.34 14.83 0.35
C PRO A 7 -11.50 15.17 -0.60
N ALA A 8 -11.21 15.18 -1.89
CA ALA A 8 -12.26 15.09 -2.91
C ALA A 8 -12.86 13.68 -2.87
N VAL A 9 -14.18 13.58 -3.01
CA VAL A 9 -14.91 12.34 -2.82
C VAL A 9 -15.73 12.04 -4.07
N VAL A 10 -15.63 10.80 -4.55
CA VAL A 10 -16.51 10.28 -5.62
C VAL A 10 -17.92 10.12 -5.04
N ALA A 11 -18.79 11.10 -5.28
CA ALA A 11 -20.09 11.20 -4.62
C ALA A 11 -20.96 9.95 -4.84
N GLU A 12 -20.88 9.34 -6.03
CA GLU A 12 -21.63 8.16 -6.43
C GLU A 12 -21.19 6.87 -5.72
N GLN A 13 -20.00 6.86 -5.11
CA GLN A 13 -19.45 5.71 -4.38
C GLN A 13 -19.31 5.96 -2.88
N ALA A 14 -19.65 7.17 -2.41
CA ALA A 14 -19.43 7.59 -1.03
C ALA A 14 -20.43 6.99 -0.03
N GLN A 15 -21.65 6.72 -0.48
CA GLN A 15 -22.72 6.18 0.37
C GLN A 15 -22.81 4.66 0.19
N PRO A 16 -23.01 3.90 1.29
CA PRO A 16 -23.11 2.46 1.20
C PRO A 16 -24.35 2.04 0.40
N ASP A 17 -24.13 1.28 -0.66
CA ASP A 17 -25.17 0.66 -1.49
C ASP A 17 -24.80 -0.82 -1.72
N PRO A 18 -25.59 -1.80 -1.23
CA PRO A 18 -25.26 -3.21 -1.35
C PRO A 18 -25.30 -3.73 -2.79
N ASP A 19 -25.92 -3.01 -3.72
CA ASP A 19 -26.00 -3.39 -5.12
C ASP A 19 -24.77 -2.93 -5.93
N PHE A 20 -23.88 -2.13 -5.33
CA PHE A 20 -22.68 -1.55 -5.98
C PHE A 20 -22.97 -1.03 -7.40
N PRO A 21 -23.94 -0.11 -7.59
CA PRO A 21 -24.52 0.19 -8.90
C PRO A 21 -23.54 0.78 -9.92
N THR A 22 -22.40 1.27 -9.45
CA THR A 22 -21.36 1.90 -10.28
C THR A 22 -20.29 0.92 -10.76
N ILE A 23 -20.21 -0.29 -10.19
CA ILE A 23 -19.09 -1.20 -10.41
C ILE A 23 -19.51 -2.67 -10.28
N TYR A 24 -19.16 -3.50 -11.27
CA TYR A 24 -19.53 -4.92 -11.26
C TYR A 24 -18.81 -5.71 -10.16
N PHE A 25 -17.55 -5.37 -9.89
CA PHE A 25 -16.71 -6.05 -8.91
C PHE A 25 -15.92 -5.01 -8.11
N PRO A 26 -16.37 -4.65 -6.89
CA PRO A 26 -15.76 -3.58 -6.09
C PRO A 26 -14.46 -4.04 -5.42
N ASN A 27 -13.44 -4.35 -6.21
CA ASN A 27 -12.10 -4.66 -5.72
C ASN A 27 -11.08 -3.76 -6.44
N PRO A 28 -10.43 -2.81 -5.75
CA PRO A 28 -9.53 -1.86 -6.38
C PRO A 28 -8.24 -2.50 -6.95
N GLU A 29 -8.01 -3.80 -6.70
CA GLU A 29 -6.96 -4.62 -7.33
C GLU A 29 -7.23 -4.97 -8.81
N GLU A 30 -8.49 -5.00 -9.26
CA GLU A 30 -8.86 -5.50 -10.62
C GLU A 30 -8.51 -4.54 -11.77
N GLY A 31 -7.91 -3.38 -11.47
CA GLY A 31 -7.42 -2.45 -12.49
C GLY A 31 -8.48 -1.50 -13.05
N ARG A 32 -8.32 -1.09 -14.31
CA ARG A 32 -8.80 0.23 -14.80
C ARG A 32 -10.28 0.54 -14.55
N ASP A 33 -11.17 -0.44 -14.66
CA ASP A 33 -12.61 -0.23 -14.49
C ASP A 33 -12.97 0.18 -13.06
N THR A 34 -12.22 -0.31 -12.07
CA THR A 34 -12.44 0.02 -10.64
C THR A 34 -11.86 1.38 -10.27
N TRP A 35 -10.94 1.89 -11.09
CA TRP A 35 -10.26 3.16 -10.91
C TRP A 35 -10.91 4.34 -11.65
N ALA A 36 -11.75 4.08 -12.66
CA ALA A 36 -12.21 5.11 -13.59
C ALA A 36 -12.85 6.33 -12.90
N MET A 37 -13.75 6.13 -11.94
CA MET A 37 -14.45 7.24 -11.26
C MET A 37 -13.53 8.02 -10.32
N VAL A 38 -12.66 7.34 -9.55
CA VAL A 38 -11.75 8.02 -8.62
C VAL A 38 -10.66 8.81 -9.36
N LEU A 39 -10.17 8.30 -10.50
CA LEU A 39 -9.20 9.04 -11.32
C LEU A 39 -9.84 10.25 -11.99
N ALA A 40 -11.09 10.14 -12.45
CA ALA A 40 -11.83 11.26 -13.02
C ALA A 40 -12.11 12.35 -11.98
N GLU A 41 -12.53 11.98 -10.77
CA GLU A 41 -12.75 12.92 -9.67
C GLU A 41 -11.43 13.58 -9.23
N ALA A 42 -10.36 12.80 -9.11
CA ALA A 42 -9.04 13.33 -8.76
C ALA A 42 -8.56 14.35 -9.82
N GLU A 43 -8.76 14.08 -11.10
CA GLU A 43 -8.42 15.01 -12.18
C GLU A 43 -9.28 16.28 -12.15
N ALA A 44 -10.60 16.14 -12.00
CA ALA A 44 -11.52 17.28 -11.91
C ALA A 44 -11.24 18.19 -10.71
N SER A 45 -10.83 17.59 -9.59
CA SER A 45 -10.49 18.29 -8.34
C SER A 45 -9.03 18.77 -8.28
N GLY A 46 -8.22 18.47 -9.31
CA GLY A 46 -6.80 18.86 -9.35
C GLY A 46 -5.94 18.12 -8.31
N CYS A 47 -6.38 16.97 -7.83
CA CYS A 47 -5.62 16.11 -6.94
C CYS A 47 -4.50 15.41 -7.71
N THR A 48 -3.36 15.19 -7.04
CA THR A 48 -2.21 14.45 -7.60
C THR A 48 -2.14 13.01 -7.10
N LEU A 49 -3.03 12.64 -6.17
CA LEU A 49 -3.10 11.32 -5.54
C LEU A 49 -4.55 10.85 -5.54
N ALA A 50 -4.76 9.59 -5.93
CA ALA A 50 -6.04 8.90 -5.89
C ALA A 50 -5.93 7.69 -4.96
N LEU A 51 -6.92 7.52 -4.08
CA LEU A 51 -6.97 6.47 -3.06
C LEU A 51 -8.30 5.72 -3.21
N ALA A 52 -8.27 4.40 -3.14
CA ALA A 52 -9.47 3.57 -3.21
C ALA A 52 -9.41 2.42 -2.18
N ASN A 53 -10.52 2.18 -1.50
CA ASN A 53 -10.71 1.05 -0.59
C ASN A 53 -11.74 0.08 -1.16
N ASP A 54 -11.69 -1.19 -0.74
CA ASP A 54 -12.76 -2.17 -0.98
C ASP A 54 -13.94 -1.98 0.00
N PRO A 55 -15.09 -2.64 -0.18
CA PRO A 55 -16.32 -2.32 0.55
C PRO A 55 -16.27 -2.47 2.07
N ASP A 56 -15.46 -3.38 2.60
CA ASP A 56 -15.21 -3.53 4.04
C ASP A 56 -14.01 -2.69 4.53
N ALA A 57 -13.42 -1.90 3.64
CA ALA A 57 -12.35 -0.94 3.87
C ALA A 57 -11.06 -1.55 4.43
N ASP A 58 -10.81 -2.82 4.16
CA ASP A 58 -9.66 -3.55 4.66
C ASP A 58 -8.47 -3.48 3.67
N ARG A 59 -8.69 -3.12 2.41
CA ARG A 59 -7.64 -2.92 1.38
C ARG A 59 -7.46 -1.47 1.00
N LEU A 60 -6.25 -1.12 0.57
CA LEU A 60 -5.95 0.19 -0.02
C LEU A 60 -5.21 0.04 -1.34
N ALA A 61 -5.74 0.67 -2.37
CA ALA A 61 -5.02 0.87 -3.61
C ALA A 61 -4.71 2.36 -3.79
N VAL A 62 -3.59 2.67 -4.46
CA VAL A 62 -3.11 4.05 -4.64
C VAL A 62 -2.65 4.30 -6.07
N ALA A 63 -2.94 5.49 -6.61
CA ALA A 63 -2.34 6.00 -7.83
C ALA A 63 -1.86 7.45 -7.67
N GLU A 64 -0.73 7.79 -8.30
CA GLU A 64 -0.17 9.15 -8.32
C GLU A 64 -0.15 9.68 -9.76
N ARG A 65 -0.41 10.97 -9.93
CA ARG A 65 -0.26 11.65 -11.22
C ARG A 65 1.21 11.93 -11.49
N VAL A 66 1.71 11.40 -12.59
CA VAL A 66 3.09 11.58 -13.07
C VAL A 66 3.11 12.13 -14.49
N GLU A 67 4.14 12.89 -14.85
CA GLU A 67 4.27 13.41 -16.22
C GLU A 67 4.62 12.31 -17.23
N GLN A 68 5.39 11.31 -16.79
CA GLN A 68 5.88 10.21 -17.62
C GLN A 68 5.80 8.91 -16.86
N MET A 69 5.37 7.85 -17.55
CA MET A 69 5.44 6.51 -16.98
C MET A 69 6.87 5.98 -17.03
N PRO A 70 7.34 5.29 -15.97
CA PRO A 70 8.55 4.50 -16.04
C PRO A 70 8.50 3.49 -17.20
N THR A 71 9.66 3.25 -17.83
CA THR A 71 9.74 2.36 -19.00
C THR A 71 9.24 0.96 -18.66
N GLY A 72 8.31 0.43 -19.45
CA GLY A 72 7.76 -0.91 -19.26
C GLY A 72 6.67 -1.01 -18.19
N THR A 73 6.18 0.12 -17.66
CA THR A 73 5.01 0.18 -16.78
C THR A 73 3.79 0.70 -17.53
N GLU A 74 2.60 0.28 -17.08
CA GLU A 74 1.33 0.77 -17.62
C GLU A 74 0.71 1.80 -16.67
N GLY A 75 0.20 2.89 -17.23
CA GLY A 75 -0.55 3.91 -16.50
C GLY A 75 -1.83 4.27 -17.24
N VAL A 76 -2.68 5.06 -16.60
CA VAL A 76 -3.92 5.58 -17.20
C VAL A 76 -3.65 7.02 -17.67
N PRO A 77 -3.75 7.33 -18.97
CA PRO A 77 -3.51 8.69 -19.47
C PRO A 77 -4.46 9.72 -18.85
N CYS A 78 -3.95 10.89 -18.49
CA CYS A 78 -4.76 12.04 -18.08
C CYS A 78 -5.24 12.85 -19.30
N SER A 79 -6.34 13.59 -19.19
CA SER A 79 -6.91 14.36 -20.31
C SER A 79 -6.05 15.57 -20.70
N ASP A 80 -5.30 16.13 -19.76
CA ASP A 80 -4.40 17.28 -19.93
C ASP A 80 -2.94 16.88 -20.22
N GLY A 81 -2.68 15.58 -20.38
CA GLY A 81 -1.36 15.00 -20.53
C GLY A 81 -0.77 14.44 -19.24
N GLY A 82 0.25 13.59 -19.36
CA GLY A 82 0.73 12.79 -18.23
C GLY A 82 -0.13 11.53 -18.00
N PHE A 83 0.09 10.89 -16.86
CA PHE A 83 -0.45 9.58 -16.55
C PHE A 83 -0.74 9.44 -15.05
N TRP A 84 -1.80 8.72 -14.71
CA TRP A 84 -1.97 8.10 -13.41
C TRP A 84 -1.15 6.81 -13.35
N ARG A 85 -0.18 6.78 -12.45
CA ARG A 85 0.64 5.61 -12.13
C ARG A 85 0.02 4.86 -10.95
N PRO A 86 -0.61 3.69 -11.16
CA PRO A 86 -1.01 2.84 -10.06
C PRO A 86 0.21 2.23 -9.39
N PHE A 87 0.17 2.09 -8.07
CA PHE A 87 1.15 1.35 -7.29
C PHE A 87 0.61 -0.05 -6.98
N SER A 88 1.45 -1.06 -7.14
CA SER A 88 1.17 -2.42 -6.65
C SER A 88 1.12 -2.46 -5.12
N GLY A 89 0.43 -3.45 -4.54
CA GLY A 89 0.41 -3.60 -3.08
C GLY A 89 1.79 -3.85 -2.47
N ASN A 90 2.73 -4.40 -3.25
CA ASN A 90 4.13 -4.49 -2.85
C ASN A 90 4.80 -3.11 -2.74
N GLU A 91 4.60 -2.22 -3.71
CA GLU A 91 5.16 -0.87 -3.67
C GLU A 91 4.55 -0.05 -2.53
N ILE A 92 3.22 -0.11 -2.37
CA ILE A 92 2.51 0.54 -1.27
C ILE A 92 3.03 0.03 0.08
N GLY A 93 3.16 -1.29 0.22
CA GLY A 93 3.68 -1.92 1.45
C GLY A 93 5.09 -1.45 1.82
N ILE A 94 5.99 -1.30 0.84
CA ILE A 94 7.35 -0.81 1.09
C ILE A 94 7.38 0.68 1.42
N LEU A 95 6.59 1.49 0.73
CA LEU A 95 6.46 2.92 1.02
C LEU A 95 5.95 3.14 2.46
N LEU A 96 4.89 2.43 2.85
CA LEU A 96 4.33 2.48 4.21
C LEU A 96 5.32 1.95 5.25
N ALA A 97 5.96 0.80 5.00
CA ALA A 97 6.97 0.25 5.90
C ALA A 97 8.11 1.24 6.15
N HIS A 98 8.63 1.87 5.10
CA HIS A 98 9.68 2.87 5.21
C HIS A 98 9.22 4.12 5.99
N TRP A 99 7.99 4.59 5.74
CA TRP A 99 7.41 5.72 6.44
C TRP A 99 7.32 5.48 7.95
N VAL A 100 6.70 4.36 8.36
CA VAL A 100 6.54 4.04 9.79
C VAL A 100 7.87 3.74 10.46
N TRP A 101 8.82 3.12 9.76
CA TRP A 101 10.19 2.92 10.26
C TRP A 101 10.89 4.24 10.55
N THR A 102 10.87 5.17 9.58
CA THR A 102 11.55 6.47 9.70
C THR A 102 10.98 7.30 10.84
N ASN A 103 9.65 7.33 10.97
CA ASN A 103 9.00 8.04 12.08
C ASN A 103 9.31 7.39 13.42
N HIS A 104 9.27 6.05 13.49
CA HIS A 104 9.59 5.32 14.72
C HIS A 104 11.02 5.59 15.21
N VAL A 105 12.01 5.54 14.31
CA VAL A 105 13.42 5.84 14.65
C VAL A 105 13.59 7.29 15.13
N ARG A 106 12.89 8.24 14.51
CA ARG A 106 12.92 9.65 14.92
C ARG A 106 12.32 9.86 16.32
N GLU A 107 11.24 9.14 16.63
CA GLU A 107 10.52 9.27 17.91
C GLU A 107 11.16 8.46 19.03
N ASN A 108 11.87 7.38 18.70
CA ASN A 108 12.47 6.42 19.63
C ASN A 108 13.95 6.20 19.32
N PRO A 109 14.81 7.25 19.35
CA PRO A 109 16.20 7.15 18.90
C PRO A 109 17.06 6.17 19.70
N ASP A 110 16.67 5.87 20.94
CA ASP A 110 17.40 4.97 21.84
C ASP A 110 16.94 3.50 21.74
N MET A 111 15.86 3.20 21.01
CA MET A 111 15.37 1.83 20.85
C MET A 111 16.28 1.05 19.88
N PRO A 112 16.84 -0.10 20.29
CA PRO A 112 17.63 -0.93 19.39
C PRO A 112 16.77 -1.44 18.22
N PRO A 113 17.18 -1.27 16.94
CA PRO A 113 16.41 -1.73 15.79
C PRO A 113 15.92 -3.18 15.88
N LYS A 114 16.75 -4.07 16.44
CA LYS A 114 16.42 -5.49 16.62
C LYS A 114 15.20 -5.77 17.51
N GLU A 115 14.75 -4.82 18.32
CA GLU A 115 13.53 -4.94 19.14
C GLU A 115 12.26 -4.74 18.31
N VAL A 116 12.42 -4.11 17.14
CA VAL A 116 11.36 -3.88 16.16
C VAL A 116 11.21 -5.07 15.22
N VAL A 117 9.96 -5.39 14.90
CA VAL A 117 9.57 -6.45 13.95
C VAL A 117 8.64 -5.88 12.89
N MET A 118 8.85 -6.28 11.64
CA MET A 118 7.88 -6.12 10.56
C MET A 118 7.64 -7.45 9.85
N LEU A 119 6.43 -7.65 9.35
CA LEU A 119 5.98 -8.92 8.80
C LEU A 119 5.51 -8.77 7.35
N ALA A 120 5.60 -9.83 6.57
CA ALA A 120 4.90 -9.92 5.28
C ALA A 120 4.51 -11.35 4.94
N SER A 121 3.51 -11.54 4.08
CA SER A 121 3.22 -12.88 3.56
C SER A 121 4.34 -13.39 2.66
N THR A 122 4.48 -14.71 2.54
CA THR A 122 5.57 -15.34 1.79
C THR A 122 5.55 -15.02 0.28
N VAL A 123 4.39 -14.64 -0.27
CA VAL A 123 4.22 -14.21 -1.67
C VAL A 123 4.49 -12.72 -1.87
N SER A 124 4.59 -11.94 -0.79
CA SER A 124 4.91 -10.52 -0.84
C SER A 124 6.39 -10.27 -1.12
N SER A 125 6.69 -9.04 -1.54
CA SER A 125 8.02 -8.61 -1.95
C SER A 125 9.06 -8.85 -0.85
N LYS A 126 10.21 -9.37 -1.26
CA LYS A 126 11.38 -9.55 -0.38
C LYS A 126 12.15 -8.25 -0.13
N MET A 127 11.66 -7.11 -0.64
CA MET A 127 12.25 -5.81 -0.38
C MET A 127 12.15 -5.41 1.10
N LEU A 128 11.09 -5.82 1.81
CA LEU A 128 10.98 -5.58 3.26
C LEU A 128 12.08 -6.31 4.04
N ARG A 129 12.45 -7.52 3.59
CA ARG A 129 13.60 -8.27 4.14
C ARG A 129 14.93 -7.56 3.85
N ALA A 130 15.09 -6.99 2.66
CA ALA A 130 16.29 -6.23 2.30
C ALA A 130 16.40 -4.95 3.15
N MET A 131 15.28 -4.25 3.36
CA MET A 131 15.19 -3.12 4.27
C MET A 131 15.55 -3.53 5.70
N ALA A 132 15.03 -4.64 6.21
CA ALA A 132 15.36 -5.16 7.54
C ALA A 132 16.87 -5.43 7.70
N ALA A 133 17.51 -6.02 6.69
CA ALA A 133 18.94 -6.28 6.70
C ALA A 133 19.79 -4.99 6.71
N ALA A 134 19.32 -3.94 6.03
CA ALA A 134 20.01 -2.65 5.98
C ALA A 134 19.80 -1.81 7.25
N GLU A 135 18.58 -1.80 7.78
CA GLU A 135 18.16 -0.95 8.90
C GLU A 135 18.31 -1.61 10.28
N GLY A 136 18.45 -2.93 10.32
CA GLY A 136 18.74 -3.71 11.54
C GLY A 136 17.52 -4.17 12.33
N PHE A 137 16.30 -3.89 11.87
CA PHE A 137 15.08 -4.46 12.47
C PHE A 137 14.87 -5.93 12.05
N ARG A 138 14.00 -6.64 12.76
CA ARG A 138 13.68 -8.03 12.45
C ARG A 138 12.57 -8.11 11.40
N PHE A 139 12.76 -8.98 10.42
CA PHE A 139 11.74 -9.34 9.46
C PHE A 139 11.33 -10.79 9.64
N GLU A 140 10.04 -11.06 9.52
CA GLU A 140 9.52 -12.42 9.52
C GLU A 140 8.42 -12.62 8.48
N GLU A 141 8.43 -13.80 7.84
CA GLU A 141 7.42 -14.19 6.87
C GLU A 141 6.39 -15.12 7.48
N THR A 142 5.14 -14.97 7.03
CA THR A 142 4.08 -15.95 7.30
C THR A 142 3.51 -16.52 6.00
N LEU A 143 2.71 -17.57 6.10
CA LEU A 143 1.88 -18.00 4.97
C LEU A 143 0.86 -16.90 4.61
N THR A 144 0.35 -16.95 3.39
CA THR A 144 -0.73 -16.07 2.91
C THR A 144 -1.97 -16.21 3.78
N GLY A 145 -2.63 -15.07 4.03
CA GLY A 145 -3.80 -14.92 4.87
C GLY A 145 -3.48 -14.17 6.16
N PHE A 146 -4.14 -13.03 6.34
CA PHE A 146 -3.91 -12.09 7.43
C PHE A 146 -4.00 -12.66 8.85
N LYS A 147 -4.79 -13.72 9.06
CA LYS A 147 -4.82 -14.47 10.33
C LYS A 147 -3.42 -14.89 10.81
N TRP A 148 -2.51 -15.21 9.88
CA TRP A 148 -1.14 -15.60 10.24
C TRP A 148 -0.29 -14.40 10.64
N LEU A 149 -0.43 -13.28 9.92
CA LEU A 149 0.26 -12.03 10.24
C LEU A 149 -0.19 -11.47 11.59
N GLY A 150 -1.51 -11.37 11.82
CA GLY A 150 -2.09 -10.90 13.09
C GLY A 150 -1.66 -11.76 14.28
N ASN A 151 -1.81 -13.09 14.18
CA ASN A 151 -1.36 -14.01 15.24
C ASN A 151 0.14 -13.90 15.51
N ARG A 152 0.96 -13.71 14.46
CA ARG A 152 2.41 -13.58 14.60
C ARG A 152 2.80 -12.25 15.23
N ALA A 153 2.13 -11.16 14.88
CA ALA A 153 2.34 -9.86 15.51
C ALA A 153 2.06 -9.93 17.01
N GLN A 154 0.89 -10.47 17.40
CA GLN A 154 0.53 -10.65 18.80
C GLN A 154 1.54 -11.53 19.56
N HIS A 155 2.09 -12.56 18.91
CA HIS A 155 3.13 -13.39 19.51
C HIS A 155 4.43 -12.63 19.80
N HIS A 156 4.89 -11.80 18.85
CA HIS A 156 6.08 -10.95 19.03
C HIS A 156 5.88 -9.90 20.12
N GLU A 157 4.70 -9.28 20.17
CA GLU A 157 4.32 -8.30 21.21
C GLU A 157 4.30 -8.94 22.59
N ALA A 158 3.75 -10.15 22.72
CA ALA A 158 3.76 -10.91 23.97
C ALA A 158 5.19 -11.29 24.44
N GLN A 159 6.17 -11.29 23.53
CA GLN A 159 7.58 -11.48 23.82
C GLN A 159 8.34 -10.17 24.09
N GLY A 160 7.63 -9.03 24.11
CA GLY A 160 8.20 -7.70 24.37
C GLY A 160 8.77 -7.00 23.14
N SER A 161 8.47 -7.48 21.93
CA SER A 161 8.89 -6.83 20.69
C SER A 161 7.91 -5.72 20.29
N THR A 162 8.39 -4.70 19.59
CA THR A 162 7.52 -3.71 18.94
C THR A 162 7.24 -4.15 17.51
N VAL A 163 5.98 -4.45 17.17
CA VAL A 163 5.59 -4.76 15.79
C VAL A 163 5.04 -3.49 15.15
N LEU A 164 5.70 -2.99 14.11
CA LEU A 164 5.32 -1.72 13.48
C LEU A 164 4.38 -1.90 12.30
N PHE A 165 4.56 -2.98 11.54
CA PHE A 165 3.90 -3.12 10.26
C PHE A 165 3.80 -4.57 9.82
N ALA A 166 2.70 -4.92 9.16
CA ALA A 166 2.60 -6.13 8.37
C ALA A 166 1.85 -5.86 7.07
N PHE A 167 2.15 -6.60 6.00
CA PHE A 167 1.38 -6.49 4.77
C PHE A 167 1.28 -7.78 3.96
N GLU A 168 0.26 -7.83 3.10
CA GLU A 168 0.16 -8.75 1.98
C GLU A 168 0.18 -7.95 0.68
N GLU A 169 0.81 -8.50 -0.36
CA GLU A 169 0.88 -7.92 -1.70
C GLU A 169 -0.50 -7.63 -2.30
N ALA A 170 -1.54 -8.34 -1.85
CA ALA A 170 -2.93 -8.17 -2.24
C ALA A 170 -3.56 -6.97 -1.53
N ILE A 171 -2.83 -5.84 -1.55
CA ILE A 171 -3.22 -4.50 -1.09
C ILE A 171 -3.76 -4.43 0.36
N GLY A 172 -3.32 -5.34 1.23
CA GLY A 172 -3.73 -5.40 2.64
C GLY A 172 -2.60 -5.00 3.59
N PHE A 173 -2.85 -4.05 4.50
CA PHE A 173 -1.82 -3.46 5.37
C PHE A 173 -2.28 -3.40 6.83
N MET A 174 -1.38 -3.72 7.76
CA MET A 174 -1.61 -3.75 9.21
C MET A 174 -0.74 -2.73 9.92
N PHE A 175 -1.35 -1.99 10.83
CA PHE A 175 -0.66 -1.18 11.82
C PHE A 175 -1.05 -1.73 13.20
N PRO A 176 -0.24 -2.58 13.84
CA PRO A 176 -0.62 -3.27 15.08
C PRO A 176 -0.99 -2.36 16.26
N GLN A 177 -0.56 -1.09 16.21
CA GLN A 177 -0.98 -0.07 17.18
C GLN A 177 -2.46 0.35 17.05
N VAL A 178 -3.08 0.07 15.90
CA VAL A 178 -4.50 0.32 15.62
C VAL A 178 -5.30 -0.97 15.78
N LEU A 179 -4.95 -2.00 15.01
CA LEU A 179 -5.54 -3.34 15.11
C LEU A 179 -4.64 -4.43 14.50
N HIS A 180 -4.95 -5.69 14.83
CA HIS A 180 -4.27 -6.88 14.30
C HIS A 180 -4.98 -7.51 13.10
N ASP A 181 -5.57 -6.67 12.25
CA ASP A 181 -6.17 -7.03 10.96
C ASP A 181 -5.85 -5.94 9.93
N LYS A 182 -6.28 -6.13 8.68
CA LYS A 182 -6.07 -5.13 7.65
C LYS A 182 -6.90 -3.88 7.93
N ASP A 183 -6.32 -2.72 7.64
CA ASP A 183 -6.98 -1.42 7.77
C ASP A 183 -6.60 -0.51 6.59
N GLY A 184 -7.46 -0.50 5.58
CA GLY A 184 -7.28 0.34 4.40
C GLY A 184 -7.43 1.82 4.69
N VAL A 185 -8.15 2.20 5.75
CA VAL A 185 -8.35 3.61 6.16
C VAL A 185 -7.11 4.14 6.86
N ALA A 186 -6.56 3.38 7.81
CA ALA A 186 -5.29 3.72 8.46
C ALA A 186 -4.15 3.76 7.43
N ALA A 187 -4.13 2.82 6.48
CA ALA A 187 -3.18 2.84 5.37
C ALA A 187 -3.34 4.12 4.52
N ALA A 188 -4.58 4.52 4.20
CA ALA A 188 -4.84 5.73 3.41
C ALA A 188 -4.33 6.99 4.11
N ALA A 189 -4.60 7.10 5.41
CA ALA A 189 -4.13 8.22 6.22
C ALA A 189 -2.60 8.28 6.30
N ALA A 190 -1.94 7.15 6.57
CA ALA A 190 -0.48 7.06 6.61
C ALA A 190 0.16 7.38 5.25
N PHE A 191 -0.45 6.90 4.16
CA PHE A 191 0.03 7.17 2.81
C PHE A 191 -0.13 8.65 2.44
N ALA A 192 -1.27 9.26 2.78
CA ALA A 192 -1.53 10.68 2.54
C ALA A 192 -0.58 11.57 3.36
N GLU A 193 -0.29 11.21 4.61
CA GLU A 193 0.70 11.89 5.45
C GLU A 193 2.10 11.82 4.83
N MET A 194 2.55 10.61 4.44
CA MET A 194 3.82 10.41 3.76
C MET A 194 3.90 11.25 2.47
N SER A 195 2.84 11.24 1.67
CA SER A 195 2.77 11.99 0.41
C SER A 195 2.87 13.49 0.64
N GLY A 196 2.17 14.02 1.66
CA GLY A 196 2.28 15.42 2.06
C GLY A 196 3.70 15.81 2.52
N ALA A 197 4.35 14.94 3.30
CA ALA A 197 5.73 15.15 3.76
C ALA A 197 6.78 15.07 2.63
N LEU A 198 6.51 14.29 1.58
CA LEU A 198 7.31 14.25 0.35
C LEU A 198 7.08 15.49 -0.51
N ALA A 199 5.82 15.87 -0.74
CA ALA A 199 5.45 17.05 -1.50
C ALA A 199 6.02 18.35 -0.88
N ALA A 200 6.04 18.46 0.46
CA ALA A 200 6.67 19.57 1.16
C ALA A 200 8.19 19.71 0.89
N ARG A 201 8.83 18.63 0.41
CA ARG A 201 10.24 18.60 -0.01
C ARG A 201 10.41 18.65 -1.53
N GLY A 202 9.32 18.77 -2.29
CA GLY A 202 9.34 18.74 -3.75
C GLY A 202 9.67 17.37 -4.35
N VAL A 203 9.41 16.29 -3.61
CA VAL A 203 9.66 14.90 -4.04
C VAL A 203 8.31 14.22 -4.27
N THR A 204 8.17 13.47 -5.37
CA THR A 204 6.97 12.66 -5.61
C THR A 204 7.05 11.31 -4.91
N VAL A 205 5.92 10.60 -4.79
CA VAL A 205 5.92 9.25 -4.24
C VAL A 205 6.66 8.28 -5.17
N ALA A 206 6.53 8.46 -6.48
CA ALA A 206 7.29 7.73 -7.48
C ALA A 206 8.80 7.94 -7.34
N ASP A 207 9.27 9.19 -7.17
CA ASP A 207 10.68 9.47 -6.94
C ASP A 207 11.19 8.79 -5.67
N HIS A 208 10.43 8.89 -4.58
CA HIS A 208 10.78 8.25 -3.31
C HIS A 208 10.88 6.73 -3.47
N LEU A 209 9.96 6.11 -4.22
CA LEU A 209 10.04 4.68 -4.50
C LEU A 209 11.32 4.31 -5.26
N GLU A 210 11.75 5.10 -6.24
CA GLU A 210 13.02 4.90 -6.94
C GLU A 210 14.23 5.04 -6.00
N GLU A 211 14.20 5.97 -5.05
CA GLU A 211 15.23 6.07 -3.99
C GLU A 211 15.27 4.81 -3.12
N LEU A 212 14.10 4.26 -2.75
CA LEU A 212 14.03 3.01 -2.00
C LEU A 212 14.58 1.82 -2.81
N TYR A 213 14.31 1.77 -4.12
CA TYR A 213 14.91 0.75 -4.99
C TYR A 213 16.42 0.89 -5.09
N ALA A 214 16.95 2.11 -5.17
CA ALA A 214 18.38 2.35 -5.17
C ALA A 214 19.05 1.92 -3.84
N ARG A 215 18.35 2.11 -2.71
CA ARG A 215 18.88 1.80 -1.37
C ARG A 215 18.77 0.33 -0.99
N TYR A 216 17.63 -0.31 -1.28
CA TYR A 216 17.32 -1.67 -0.82
C TYR A 216 17.29 -2.72 -1.94
N GLY A 217 17.51 -2.30 -3.18
CA GLY A 217 17.46 -3.15 -4.37
C GLY A 217 16.10 -3.10 -5.08
N CYS A 218 16.11 -3.36 -6.38
CA CYS A 218 14.91 -3.45 -7.20
C CYS A 218 14.25 -4.82 -7.03
N HIS A 219 12.98 -4.83 -6.66
CA HIS A 219 12.17 -6.04 -6.50
C HIS A 219 10.92 -5.95 -7.36
N ALA A 220 10.96 -6.61 -8.52
CA ALA A 220 9.82 -6.68 -9.42
C ALA A 220 8.97 -7.93 -9.15
N GLY A 221 7.66 -7.77 -9.16
CA GLY A 221 6.69 -8.85 -9.09
C GLY A 221 5.56 -8.60 -10.08
N ARG A 222 5.00 -9.68 -10.62
CA ARG A 222 3.78 -9.63 -11.44
C ARG A 222 2.83 -10.69 -10.95
N GLN A 223 1.58 -10.31 -10.77
CA GLN A 223 0.50 -11.21 -10.42
C GLN A 223 -0.40 -11.43 -11.62
N GLY A 224 -1.10 -12.56 -11.61
CA GLY A 224 -2.05 -12.91 -12.64
C GLY A 224 -2.82 -14.15 -12.23
N TYR A 225 -4.04 -14.25 -12.74
CA TYR A 225 -4.92 -15.38 -12.46
C TYR A 225 -5.02 -16.28 -13.68
N PHE A 226 -5.00 -17.60 -13.45
CA PHE A 226 -5.34 -18.59 -14.46
C PHE A 226 -6.59 -19.33 -14.00
N ILE A 227 -7.69 -19.17 -14.72
CA ILE A 227 -8.95 -19.84 -14.40
C ILE A 227 -8.90 -21.25 -14.97
N ALA A 228 -8.84 -22.25 -14.11
CA ALA A 228 -8.96 -23.65 -14.49
C ALA A 228 -10.46 -24.03 -14.57
N PRO A 229 -11.01 -24.32 -15.76
CA PRO A 229 -12.45 -24.56 -15.92
C PRO A 229 -12.90 -25.91 -15.35
N SER A 230 -11.95 -26.82 -15.06
CA SER A 230 -12.22 -28.07 -14.36
C SER A 230 -10.97 -28.60 -13.66
N PRO A 231 -11.12 -29.43 -12.59
CA PRO A 231 -10.01 -30.10 -11.92
C PRO A 231 -9.18 -31.02 -12.84
N ALA A 232 -9.75 -31.47 -13.96
CA ALA A 232 -9.06 -32.36 -14.90
C ALA A 232 -7.98 -31.65 -15.73
N VAL A 233 -7.97 -30.32 -15.76
CA VAL A 233 -7.00 -29.49 -16.51
C VAL A 233 -5.82 -29.08 -15.63
N SER A 234 -5.95 -29.17 -14.31
CA SER A 234 -4.99 -28.69 -13.31
C SER A 234 -4.20 -29.79 -12.58
N GLN A 235 -4.32 -31.05 -13.00
CA GLN A 235 -3.49 -32.18 -12.52
C GLN A 235 -2.32 -32.48 -13.45
#